data_AF-A0A1S3QNQ1-F1
#
_entry.id   AF-A0A1S3QNQ1-F1
#
_cell.length_a   1.000
_cell.length_b   1.000
_cell.length_c   1.000
_cell.angle_alpha   90.00
_cell.angle_beta   90.00
_cell.angle_gamma   90.00
#
_symmetry.space_group_name_H-M   'P 1'
#
loop_
_entity.id
_entity.type
_entity.pdbx_description
1 polymer ?
#
loop_
_entity_poly.entity_id
_entity_poly.type
_entity_poly.pdbx_seq_one_letter_code
_entity_poly.pdbx_strand_id
1 'polypeptide(L)'
;MYNFVAKEIDYANYFQTLIEIQAEYHRKSLEILQSVLPTIKAHQEAWVEKPSYGKALEEHLTISSREIAFPIEACVTMLLECGMQEEGLFRVAPSASKLKKLKASLDCGVMDVQEYSADPHAIAGYLTHPDTRI
;
A
#
# COMPACT_ATOMS: atom_id res chain seq x y z
N MET A 1 24.53 -39.35 -42.64
CA MET A 1 23.15 -39.87 -42.50
C MET A 1 23.08 -40.99 -41.45
N TYR A 2 23.86 -42.07 -41.57
CA TYR A 2 23.83 -43.20 -40.62
C TYR A 2 24.20 -42.88 -39.15
N ASN A 3 25.15 -41.97 -38.89
CA ASN A 3 25.52 -41.58 -37.52
C ASN A 3 24.42 -40.79 -36.77
N PHE A 4 23.50 -40.15 -37.48
CA PHE A 4 22.38 -39.42 -36.88
C PHE A 4 21.29 -40.41 -36.44
N VAL A 5 20.93 -41.34 -37.31
CA VAL A 5 19.99 -42.44 -37.03
C VAL A 5 20.49 -43.31 -35.88
N ALA A 6 21.81 -43.57 -35.80
CA ALA A 6 22.40 -44.37 -34.73
C ALA A 6 22.28 -43.75 -33.33
N LYS A 7 22.04 -42.43 -33.23
CA LYS A 7 21.91 -41.69 -31.95
C LYS A 7 20.51 -41.10 -31.73
N GLU A 8 19.58 -41.35 -32.65
CA GLU A 8 18.22 -40.81 -32.61
C GLU A 8 17.48 -41.19 -31.32
N ILE A 9 17.69 -42.43 -30.87
CA ILE A 9 17.16 -42.94 -29.59
C ILE A 9 17.78 -42.20 -28.40
N ASP A 10 19.08 -41.93 -28.43
CA ASP A 10 19.75 -41.19 -27.35
C ASP A 10 19.21 -39.76 -27.25
N TYR A 11 19.00 -39.07 -28.38
CA TYR A 11 18.40 -37.74 -28.41
C TYR A 11 16.95 -37.76 -27.89
N ALA A 12 16.14 -38.73 -28.31
CA ALA A 12 14.78 -38.89 -27.79
C ALA A 12 14.77 -39.09 -26.27
N ASN A 13 15.69 -39.90 -25.75
CA ASN A 13 15.85 -40.10 -24.30
C ASN A 13 16.28 -38.82 -23.57
N TYR A 14 17.18 -38.01 -24.15
CA TYR A 14 17.57 -36.72 -23.58
C TYR A 14 16.39 -35.73 -23.57
N PHE A 15 15.61 -35.66 -24.65
CA PHE A 15 14.42 -34.82 -24.69
C PHE A 15 13.37 -35.27 -23.67
N GLN A 16 13.12 -36.58 -23.56
CA GLN A 16 12.23 -37.13 -22.54
C GLN A 16 12.69 -36.74 -21.13
N THR A 17 13.97 -36.96 -20.83
CA THR A 17 14.56 -36.62 -19.53
C THR A 17 14.43 -35.12 -19.24
N LEU A 18 14.66 -34.27 -20.24
CA LEU A 18 14.51 -32.82 -20.11
C LEU A 18 13.07 -32.43 -19.74
N ILE A 19 12.07 -33.00 -20.42
CA ILE A 19 10.66 -32.72 -20.14
C ILE A 19 10.26 -33.21 -18.75
N GLU A 20 10.72 -34.40 -18.34
CA GLU A 20 10.47 -34.94 -16.99
C GLU A 20 11.05 -34.04 -15.90
N ILE A 21 12.30 -33.56 -16.08
CA ILE A 21 12.93 -32.62 -15.14
C ILE A 21 12.19 -31.28 -15.10
N GLN A 22 11.77 -30.75 -16.25
CA GLN A 22 11.00 -29.50 -16.30
C GLN A 22 9.65 -29.63 -15.59
N ALA A 23 8.92 -30.73 -15.83
CA ALA A 23 7.65 -31.00 -15.17
C ALA A 23 7.83 -31.06 -13.65
N GLU A 24 8.86 -31.75 -13.18
CA GLU A 24 9.18 -31.86 -11.77
C GLU A 24 9.60 -30.51 -11.14
N TYR A 25 10.38 -29.70 -11.86
CA TYR A 25 10.72 -28.35 -11.43
C TYR A 25 9.47 -27.48 -11.27
N HIS A 26 8.59 -27.44 -12.27
CA HIS A 26 7.36 -26.65 -12.21
C HIS A 26 6.41 -27.12 -11.10
N ARG A 27 6.33 -28.43 -10.85
CA ARG A 27 5.55 -28.98 -9.72
C ARG A 27 6.08 -28.46 -8.38
N LYS A 28 7.40 -28.51 -8.17
CA LYS A 28 8.04 -27.98 -6.95
C LYS A 28 7.86 -26.47 -6.81
N SER A 29 8.03 -25.71 -7.90
CA SER A 29 7.78 -24.27 -7.89
C SER A 29 6.33 -23.95 -7.53
N LEU A 30 5.37 -24.70 -8.06
CA LEU A 30 3.96 -24.53 -7.74
C LEU A 30 3.67 -24.81 -6.27
N GLU A 31 4.23 -25.89 -5.70
CA GLU A 31 4.10 -26.21 -4.27
C GLU A 31 4.62 -25.08 -3.38
N ILE A 32 5.78 -24.50 -3.71
CA ILE A 32 6.33 -23.34 -3.01
C ILE A 32 5.36 -22.15 -3.09
N LEU A 33 4.90 -21.79 -4.29
CA LEU A 33 3.95 -20.68 -4.46
C LEU A 33 2.65 -20.91 -3.69
N GLN A 34 2.12 -22.14 -3.70
CA GLN A 34 0.92 -22.52 -2.95
C GLN A 34 1.13 -22.46 -1.44
N SER A 35 2.33 -22.73 -0.94
CA SER A 35 2.66 -22.58 0.48
C SER A 35 2.80 -21.13 0.93
N VAL A 36 3.34 -20.26 0.08
CA VAL A 36 3.59 -18.85 0.41
C VAL A 36 2.33 -17.99 0.23
N LEU A 37 1.47 -18.33 -0.73
CA LEU A 37 0.27 -17.55 -1.04
C LEU A 37 -0.69 -17.35 0.16
N PRO A 38 -0.99 -18.36 1.00
CA PRO A 38 -1.79 -18.17 2.21
C PRO A 38 -1.17 -17.18 3.19
N THR A 39 0.15 -17.21 3.37
CA THR A 39 0.88 -16.28 4.23
C THR A 39 0.76 -14.85 3.71
N ILE A 40 0.90 -14.64 2.40
CA ILE A 40 0.69 -13.31 1.77
C ILE A 40 -0.76 -12.84 1.97
N LYS A 41 -1.76 -13.72 1.76
CA LYS A 41 -3.17 -13.37 1.96
C LYS A 41 -3.49 -13.04 3.42
N ALA A 42 -2.97 -13.82 4.36
CA ALA A 42 -3.12 -13.57 5.79
C ALA A 42 -2.45 -12.23 6.19
N HIS A 43 -1.28 -11.93 5.64
CA HIS A 43 -0.66 -10.61 5.81
C HIS A 43 -1.51 -9.51 5.20
N GLN A 44 -2.09 -9.69 4.01
CA GLN A 44 -2.97 -8.70 3.38
C GLN A 44 -4.23 -8.43 4.21
N GLU A 45 -4.83 -9.46 4.80
CA GLU A 45 -5.99 -9.31 5.70
C GLU A 45 -5.58 -8.63 7.03
N ALA A 46 -4.36 -8.89 7.50
CA ALA A 46 -3.77 -8.25 8.67
C ALA A 46 -3.17 -6.86 8.40
N TRP A 47 -3.02 -6.44 7.14
CA TRP A 47 -2.61 -5.08 6.78
C TRP A 47 -3.76 -4.13 7.12
N VAL A 48 -3.67 -3.58 8.32
CA VAL A 48 -4.59 -2.58 8.90
C VAL A 48 -4.48 -1.22 8.21
N GLU A 49 -3.47 -1.00 7.36
CA GLU A 49 -3.41 0.14 6.43
C GLU A 49 -4.34 -0.07 5.22
N LYS A 50 -5.62 -0.31 5.51
CA LYS A 50 -6.68 0.03 4.57
C LYS A 50 -6.61 1.55 4.38
N PRO A 51 -6.75 2.08 3.15
CA PRO A 51 -6.73 3.53 2.92
C PRO A 51 -7.67 4.18 3.92
N SER A 52 -7.19 5.20 4.63
CA SER A 52 -7.96 5.85 5.69
C SER A 52 -9.23 6.51 5.14
N TYR A 53 -9.33 6.64 3.81
CA TYR A 53 -10.33 7.41 3.09
C TYR A 53 -11.31 6.53 2.32
N GLY A 54 -12.54 7.02 2.18
CA GLY A 54 -13.58 6.36 1.40
C GLY A 54 -14.19 5.12 2.07
N LYS A 55 -13.99 4.96 3.38
CA LYS A 55 -14.60 3.92 4.23
C LYS A 55 -15.38 4.57 5.34
N ALA A 56 -16.49 3.97 5.74
CA ALA A 56 -17.28 4.49 6.85
C ALA A 56 -16.40 4.72 8.09
N LEU A 57 -16.51 5.90 8.69
CA LEU A 57 -15.76 6.29 9.89
C LEU A 57 -15.84 5.22 11.00
N GLU A 58 -17.02 4.62 11.20
CA GLU A 58 -17.24 3.52 12.15
C GLU A 58 -16.30 2.32 11.92
N GLU A 59 -16.08 1.93 10.65
CA GLU A 59 -15.15 0.84 10.30
C GLU A 59 -13.72 1.25 10.64
N HIS A 60 -13.32 2.48 10.33
CA HIS A 60 -11.98 2.99 10.63
C HIS A 60 -11.70 3.02 12.13
N LEU A 61 -12.63 3.52 12.94
CA LEU A 61 -12.49 3.60 14.40
C LEU A 61 -12.46 2.20 15.04
N THR A 62 -13.32 1.29 14.57
CA THR A 62 -13.36 -0.10 15.06
C THR A 62 -12.05 -0.84 14.78
N ILE A 63 -11.53 -0.72 13.56
CA ILE A 63 -10.28 -1.40 13.16
C ILE A 63 -9.07 -0.80 13.88
N SER A 64 -8.99 0.53 13.97
CA SER A 64 -7.85 1.21 14.59
C SER A 64 -7.90 1.20 16.12
N SER A 65 -9.03 0.78 16.73
CA SER A 65 -9.27 0.86 18.18
C SER A 65 -9.06 2.28 18.74
N ARG A 66 -9.57 3.28 18.02
CA ARG A 66 -9.46 4.70 18.38
C ARG A 66 -10.82 5.36 18.47
N GLU A 67 -10.94 6.39 19.31
CA GLU A 67 -12.14 7.23 19.38
C GLU A 67 -12.17 8.31 18.29
N ILE A 68 -10.99 8.76 17.85
CA ILE A 68 -10.81 9.75 16.78
C ILE A 68 -9.87 9.16 15.73
N ALA A 69 -10.26 9.26 14.46
CA ALA A 69 -9.44 8.81 13.34
C ALA A 69 -8.09 9.51 13.34
N PHE A 70 -7.01 8.75 13.18
CA PHE A 70 -5.64 9.29 13.24
C PHE A 70 -5.43 10.52 12.34
N PRO A 71 -5.87 10.52 11.07
CA PRO A 71 -5.63 11.68 10.21
C PRO A 71 -6.37 12.94 10.67
N ILE A 72 -7.50 12.81 11.36
CA ILE A 72 -8.24 13.96 11.91
C ILE A 72 -7.49 14.50 13.13
N GLU A 73 -7.14 13.63 14.08
CA GLU A 73 -6.43 14.01 15.31
C GLU A 73 -5.09 14.67 15.00
N ALA A 74 -4.31 14.07 14.11
CA ALA A 74 -2.99 14.56 13.70
C ALA A 74 -3.08 15.97 13.12
N CYS A 75 -3.99 16.18 12.16
CA CYS A 75 -4.17 17.48 11.51
C CYS A 75 -4.69 18.55 12.47
N VAL A 76 -5.66 18.23 13.33
CA VAL A 76 -6.19 19.18 14.32
C VAL A 76 -5.11 19.55 15.35
N THR A 77 -4.36 18.57 15.85
CA THR A 77 -3.24 18.82 16.78
C THR A 77 -2.20 19.75 16.15
N MET A 78 -1.81 19.52 14.90
CA MET A 78 -0.87 20.39 14.19
C MET A 78 -1.38 21.82 14.06
N LEU A 79 -2.65 22.00 13.70
CA LEU A 79 -3.25 23.33 13.57
C LEU A 79 -3.26 24.07 14.90
N LEU A 80 -3.57 23.38 16.01
CA LEU A 80 -3.54 23.94 17.35
C LEU A 80 -2.12 24.35 17.79
N GLU A 81 -1.11 23.58 17.40
CA GLU A 81 0.29 23.83 17.75
C GLU A 81 0.91 25.00 16.97
N CYS A 82 0.64 25.11 15.67
CA CYS A 82 1.35 26.07 14.81
C CYS A 82 0.48 26.87 13.82
N GLY A 83 -0.78 26.49 13.59
CA GLY A 83 -1.61 27.04 12.52
C GLY A 83 -2.64 28.10 12.92
N MET A 84 -2.94 28.26 14.23
CA MET A 84 -4.08 29.08 14.67
C MET A 84 -3.95 30.59 14.40
N GLN A 85 -2.74 31.10 14.20
CA GLN A 85 -2.50 32.51 13.89
C GLN A 85 -2.52 32.80 12.39
N GLU A 86 -2.63 31.77 11.55
CA GLU A 86 -2.55 31.91 10.11
C GLU A 86 -3.84 32.48 9.52
N GLU A 87 -3.73 33.54 8.72
CA GLU A 87 -4.89 34.16 8.10
C GLU A 87 -5.50 33.29 7.00
N GLY A 88 -6.83 33.28 6.91
CA GLY A 88 -7.54 32.54 5.87
C GLY A 88 -7.44 31.01 6.00
N LEU A 89 -7.16 30.50 7.20
CA LEU A 89 -7.26 29.08 7.51
C LEU A 89 -8.63 28.53 7.07
N PHE A 90 -8.63 27.34 6.46
CA PHE A 90 -9.80 26.69 5.82
C PHE A 90 -10.41 27.42 4.62
N ARG A 91 -9.94 28.62 4.27
CA ARG A 91 -10.42 29.38 3.11
C ARG A 91 -9.45 29.32 1.93
N VAL A 92 -8.15 29.37 2.19
CA VAL A 92 -7.11 29.31 1.16
C VAL A 92 -6.99 27.87 0.66
N ALA A 93 -7.11 27.69 -0.66
CA ALA A 93 -6.97 26.38 -1.28
C ALA A 93 -5.50 25.93 -1.27
N PRO A 94 -5.20 24.71 -0.82
CA PRO A 94 -3.86 24.16 -0.84
C PRO A 94 -3.46 23.68 -2.24
N SER A 95 -2.17 23.42 -2.46
CA SER A 95 -1.73 22.81 -3.70
C SER A 95 -2.10 21.31 -3.76
N ALA A 96 -2.52 20.85 -4.93
CA ALA A 96 -2.91 19.45 -5.14
C ALA A 96 -1.75 18.46 -4.89
N SER A 97 -0.51 18.86 -5.17
CA SER A 97 0.68 18.04 -4.90
C SER A 97 0.93 17.86 -3.41
N LYS A 98 0.78 18.92 -2.61
CA LYS A 98 0.90 18.85 -1.14
C LYS A 98 -0.21 18.01 -0.53
N LEU A 99 -1.45 18.14 -1.00
CA LEU A 99 -2.55 17.29 -0.56
C LEU A 99 -2.29 15.80 -0.83
N LYS A 100 -1.82 15.46 -2.04
CA LYS A 100 -1.47 14.07 -2.37
C LYS A 100 -0.37 13.51 -1.48
N LYS A 101 0.66 14.32 -1.20
CA LYS A 101 1.76 13.91 -0.32
C LYS A 101 1.28 13.73 1.13
N LEU A 102 0.52 14.69 1.66
CA LEU A 102 -0.02 14.62 3.02
C LEU A 102 -0.95 13.42 3.21
N LYS A 103 -1.82 13.17 2.22
CA LYS A 103 -2.69 12.00 2.20
C LYS A 103 -1.89 10.69 2.31
N ALA A 104 -0.85 10.55 1.50
CA ALA A 104 0.01 9.37 1.50
C ALA A 104 0.79 9.21 2.82
N SER A 105 1.27 10.30 3.41
CA SER A 105 1.92 10.26 4.73
C SER A 105 0.97 9.75 5.82
N LEU A 106 -0.25 10.29 5.85
CA LEU A 106 -1.27 9.93 6.85
C LEU A 106 -1.82 8.51 6.65
N ASP A 107 -1.89 8.02 5.40
CA ASP A 107 -2.22 6.62 5.11
C ASP A 107 -1.20 5.64 5.72
N CYS A 108 0.06 6.05 5.84
CA CYS A 108 1.12 5.28 6.52
C CYS A 108 1.21 5.56 8.03
N GLY A 109 0.25 6.28 8.62
CA GLY A 109 0.29 6.62 10.05
C GLY A 109 1.38 7.61 10.45
N VAL A 110 1.97 8.34 9.49
CA VAL A 110 3.08 9.28 9.74
C VAL A 110 2.66 10.70 9.36
N MET A 111 3.00 11.68 10.20
CA MET A 111 2.88 13.09 9.88
C MET A 111 4.24 13.77 10.02
N ASP A 112 4.74 14.35 8.94
CA ASP A 112 5.98 15.14 8.96
C ASP A 112 5.70 16.53 9.55
N VAL A 113 5.89 16.64 10.86
CA VAL A 113 5.67 17.87 11.62
C VAL A 113 6.47 19.04 11.07
N GLN A 114 7.70 18.81 10.58
CA GLN A 114 8.57 19.89 10.11
C GLN A 114 8.12 20.43 8.76
N GLU A 115 7.70 19.56 7.85
CA GLU A 115 7.24 19.99 6.53
C GLU A 115 5.88 20.71 6.59
N TYR A 116 4.93 20.18 7.37
CA TYR A 116 3.55 20.68 7.37
C TYR A 116 3.30 21.82 8.37
N SER A 117 4.17 22.02 9.37
CA SER A 117 4.11 23.22 10.22
C SER A 117 4.39 24.52 9.44
N ALA A 118 5.11 24.43 8.32
CA ALA A 118 5.39 25.57 7.44
C ALA A 118 4.24 25.93 6.48
N ASP A 119 3.21 25.09 6.38
CA ASP A 119 2.04 25.33 5.53
C ASP A 119 0.73 24.83 6.20
N PRO A 120 0.19 25.59 7.17
CA PRO A 120 -1.07 25.26 7.83
C PRO A 120 -2.27 25.17 6.86
N HIS A 121 -2.23 25.87 5.71
CA HIS A 121 -3.28 25.80 4.70
C HIS A 121 -3.35 24.44 4.02
N ALA A 122 -2.22 23.75 3.83
CA ALA A 122 -2.19 22.36 3.36
C ALA A 122 -2.99 21.43 4.28
N ILE A 123 -2.83 21.60 5.60
CA ILE A 123 -3.50 20.79 6.62
C ILE A 123 -4.99 21.13 6.71
N ALA A 124 -5.32 22.42 6.77
CA ALA A 124 -6.71 22.88 6.81
C ALA A 124 -7.49 22.50 5.54
N GLY A 125 -6.83 22.62 4.39
CA GLY A 125 -7.36 22.17 3.12
C GLY A 125 -7.55 20.66 3.08
N TYR A 126 -6.61 19.89 3.63
CA TYR A 126 -6.76 18.44 3.75
C TYR A 126 -7.99 18.03 4.59
N LEU A 127 -8.30 18.73 5.69
CA LEU A 127 -9.48 18.44 6.51
C LEU A 127 -10.82 18.73 5.80
N THR A 128 -10.82 19.59 4.79
CA THR A 128 -12.04 20.05 4.11
C THR A 128 -12.23 19.44 2.72
N HIS A 129 -11.16 18.89 2.13
CA HIS A 129 -11.15 18.41 0.76
C HIS A 129 -12.01 17.14 0.57
N PRO A 130 -12.81 17.02 -0.50
CA PRO A 130 -13.69 15.86 -0.71
C PRO A 130 -12.94 14.52 -0.81
N ASP A 131 -11.79 14.51 -1.49
CA ASP A 131 -10.99 13.29 -1.71
C ASP A 131 -10.24 12.77 -0.47
N THR A 132 -10.33 13.49 0.65
CA THR A 132 -9.66 13.19 1.93
C THR A 132 -10.68 12.99 3.06
N ARG A 133 -11.94 12.75 2.72
CA ARG A 133 -12.97 12.38 3.71
C ARG A 133 -12.86 10.91 4.10
N ILE A 134 -12.91 10.69 5.41
CA ILE A 134 -13.13 9.39 6.04
C ILE A 134 -14.64 9.18 6.08
#